data_AF-A0A7X8J9B5-F1
#
_entry.id   AF-A0A7X8J9B5-F1
#
_cell.length_a   1.000
_cell.length_b   1.000
_cell.length_c   1.000
_cell.angle_alpha   90.00
_cell.angle_beta   90.00
_cell.angle_gamma   90.00
#
_symmetry.space_group_name_H-M   'P 1'
#
loop_
_entity.id
_entity.type
_entity.pdbx_description
1 polymer ?
#
loop_
_entity_poly.entity_id
_entity_poly.type
_entity_poly.pdbx_seq_one_letter_code
_entity_poly.pdbx_strand_id
1 'polypeptide(L)'
;MSIFSAVEYAAITIGTDGVMRGARLHSGHKQLTVVRVCCVAVEGRELSERLGDAFKALELKSEHILVISSPLNGGFFFVTKTPALSVRELASALEFDAQQQVLQLPQDFDLQFVSKPAGEGELSVSVYGFPSGALLDWCQALKIRRRRADEFIYPLLALPELPPEEKTRLPEFDQLFYWSNNSWHPATTETVCNEHLLKLLKEEVVFAPELGDDRSYEEFITVLTLARYASKQEFSKKRAGLTVLPAELRPQRLRSLISTAVVLALIIAGCLGFNGLKHVVKFRNEYQQLNQQIAVQTRKTEGIRTRTRAKEKEYKEMVRVNELNIGDRELLFNLGRLSEALPPQALVTNMRWNEAGVDLSIQTSQQNLDLAAALRRLTDFRVGTLQNRQMNETIMMISLKLNRLDKDK
;
A
#
# COMPACT_ATOMS: atom_id res chain seq x y z
N MET A 1 27.59 -13.25 11.03
CA MET A 1 26.98 -13.24 9.67
C MET A 1 26.83 -11.79 9.24
N SER A 2 27.74 -11.31 8.38
CA SER A 2 27.70 -9.94 7.85
C SER A 2 26.55 -9.82 6.84
N ILE A 3 25.55 -8.99 7.14
CA ILE A 3 24.35 -8.78 6.32
C ILE A 3 24.60 -7.76 5.19
N PHE A 4 25.80 -7.19 5.11
CA PHE A 4 26.23 -6.40 3.96
C PHE A 4 27.21 -7.25 3.16
N SER A 5 26.69 -8.09 2.26
CA SER A 5 27.52 -8.70 1.22
C SER A 5 28.07 -7.57 0.36
N ALA A 6 29.37 -7.32 0.46
CA ALA A 6 30.02 -6.35 -0.39
C ALA A 6 29.86 -6.75 -1.86
N VAL A 7 29.59 -5.76 -2.70
CA VAL A 7 29.28 -5.97 -4.11
C VAL A 7 30.57 -6.33 -4.85
N GLU A 8 30.55 -7.44 -5.57
CA GLU A 8 31.68 -7.89 -6.37
C GLU A 8 31.47 -7.52 -7.85
N TYR A 9 32.49 -6.90 -8.41
CA TYR A 9 32.56 -6.45 -9.79
C TYR A 9 33.61 -7.26 -10.53
N ALA A 10 33.39 -7.49 -11.81
CA ALA A 10 34.39 -7.96 -12.73
C ALA A 10 34.37 -7.08 -13.97
N ALA A 11 35.53 -6.55 -14.33
CA ALA A 11 35.72 -5.81 -15.56
C ALA A 11 36.57 -6.66 -16.51
N ILE A 12 36.16 -6.73 -17.78
CA ILE A 12 36.92 -7.39 -18.84
C ILE A 12 37.03 -6.42 -20.02
N THR A 13 38.26 -6.27 -20.50
CA THR A 13 38.62 -5.42 -21.62
C THR A 13 39.23 -6.26 -22.71
N ILE A 14 39.00 -5.91 -23.97
CA ILE A 14 39.72 -6.46 -25.12
C ILE A 14 40.31 -5.30 -25.89
N GLY A 15 41.62 -5.31 -26.08
CA GLY A 15 42.32 -4.31 -26.87
C GLY A 15 42.22 -4.52 -28.38
N THR A 16 42.69 -3.53 -29.13
CA THR A 16 42.90 -3.61 -30.58
C THR A 16 43.97 -4.64 -30.96
N ASP A 17 44.93 -4.88 -30.05
CA ASP A 17 45.87 -6.01 -30.07
C ASP A 17 45.18 -7.38 -29.87
N GLY A 18 43.88 -7.36 -29.53
CA GLY A 18 43.03 -8.49 -29.20
C GLY A 18 43.33 -9.12 -27.85
N VAL A 19 44.31 -8.62 -27.09
CA VAL A 19 44.66 -9.14 -25.77
C VAL A 19 43.51 -8.81 -24.81
N MET A 20 43.06 -9.82 -24.07
CA MET A 20 41.98 -9.67 -23.10
C MET A 20 42.56 -9.51 -21.71
N ARG A 21 42.22 -8.41 -21.04
CA ARG A 21 42.62 -8.13 -19.66
C ARG A 21 41.38 -8.07 -18.79
N GLY A 22 41.44 -8.71 -17.62
CA GLY A 22 40.32 -8.75 -16.71
C GLY A 22 40.74 -8.65 -15.26
N ALA A 23 39.84 -8.15 -14.42
CA ALA A 23 40.04 -8.09 -12.98
C ALA A 23 38.72 -8.28 -12.25
N ARG A 24 38.79 -9.00 -11.12
CA ARG A 24 37.70 -9.12 -10.15
C ARG A 24 38.01 -8.21 -8.97
N LEU A 25 37.08 -7.31 -8.67
CA LEU A 25 37.19 -6.34 -7.61
C LEU A 25 36.05 -6.50 -6.60
N HIS A 26 36.38 -6.25 -5.35
CA HIS A 26 35.47 -6.24 -4.22
C HIS A 26 35.24 -4.79 -3.78
N SER A 27 33.98 -4.36 -3.72
CA SER A 27 33.64 -3.01 -3.26
C SER A 27 33.53 -2.95 -1.74
N GLY A 28 34.54 -2.34 -1.11
CA GLY A 28 34.48 -1.94 0.29
C GLY A 28 33.77 -0.60 0.49
N HIS A 29 33.68 -0.15 1.76
CA HIS A 29 32.96 1.06 2.14
C HIS A 29 33.57 2.37 1.62
N LYS A 30 34.86 2.34 1.23
CA LYS A 30 35.64 3.51 0.73
C LYS A 30 36.68 3.20 -0.36
N GLN A 31 37.02 1.93 -0.58
CA GLN A 31 38.06 1.51 -1.52
C GLN A 31 37.64 0.24 -2.25
N LEU A 32 38.14 0.07 -3.47
CA LEU A 32 38.01 -1.15 -4.25
C LEU A 32 39.23 -2.03 -4.01
N THR A 33 39.01 -3.31 -3.72
CA THR A 33 40.09 -4.28 -3.57
C THR A 33 40.13 -5.22 -4.77
N VAL A 34 41.23 -5.25 -5.50
CA VAL A 34 41.44 -6.21 -6.61
C VAL A 34 41.79 -7.57 -6.01
N VAL A 35 40.98 -8.58 -6.29
CA VAL A 35 41.10 -9.93 -5.72
C VAL A 35 41.79 -10.89 -6.70
N ARG A 36 41.51 -10.74 -8.00
CA ARG A 36 42.08 -11.54 -9.08
C ARG A 36 42.27 -10.67 -10.30
N VAL A 37 43.29 -10.97 -11.10
CA VAL A 37 43.51 -10.41 -12.43
C VAL A 37 43.74 -11.56 -13.42
N CYS A 38 43.52 -11.31 -14.70
CA CYS A 38 43.88 -12.23 -15.76
C CYS A 38 44.29 -11.48 -17.02
N CYS A 39 45.27 -12.04 -17.73
CA CYS A 39 45.65 -11.61 -19.06
C CYS A 39 45.58 -12.83 -19.98
N VAL A 40 44.80 -12.74 -21.07
CA VAL A 40 44.58 -13.82 -22.03
C VAL A 40 44.96 -13.31 -23.42
N ALA A 41 46.01 -13.91 -23.99
CA ALA A 41 46.55 -13.52 -25.29
C ALA A 41 45.68 -14.00 -26.47
N VAL A 42 45.93 -13.44 -27.65
CA VAL A 42 45.31 -13.86 -28.92
C VAL A 42 46.09 -15.02 -29.52
N GLU A 43 45.65 -16.24 -29.27
CA GLU A 43 46.28 -17.46 -29.83
C GLU A 43 45.46 -18.09 -30.96
N GLY A 44 44.84 -17.28 -31.82
CA GLY A 44 43.91 -17.77 -32.86
C GLY A 44 42.62 -18.40 -32.31
N ARG A 45 42.38 -18.27 -31.01
CA ARG A 45 41.20 -18.78 -30.31
C ARG A 45 40.00 -17.86 -30.48
N GLU A 46 38.83 -18.46 -30.62
CA GLU A 46 37.58 -17.71 -30.69
C GLU A 46 37.35 -16.85 -29.43
N LEU A 47 36.57 -15.77 -29.59
CA LEU A 47 36.19 -14.89 -28.47
C LEU A 47 35.53 -15.68 -27.32
N SER A 48 34.71 -16.68 -27.65
CA SER A 48 34.01 -17.51 -26.69
C SER A 48 34.97 -18.32 -25.80
N GLU A 49 36.05 -18.87 -26.36
CA GLU A 49 37.09 -19.62 -25.64
C GLU A 49 37.88 -18.72 -24.70
N ARG A 50 38.34 -17.58 -25.21
CA ARG A 50 39.09 -16.59 -24.41
C ARG A 50 38.26 -16.07 -23.23
N LEU A 51 36.97 -15.82 -23.43
CA LEU A 51 36.06 -15.46 -22.33
C LEU A 51 35.90 -16.59 -21.32
N GLY A 52 35.88 -17.85 -21.76
CA GLY A 52 35.84 -19.01 -20.87
C GLY A 52 37.07 -19.08 -19.96
N ASP A 53 38.26 -18.89 -20.54
CA ASP A 53 39.53 -18.87 -19.81
C ASP A 53 39.58 -17.70 -18.83
N ALA A 54 39.17 -16.50 -19.26
CA ALA A 54 39.08 -15.33 -18.38
C ALA A 54 38.08 -15.53 -17.23
N PHE A 55 36.90 -16.13 -17.49
CA PHE A 55 35.92 -16.42 -16.45
C PHE A 55 36.44 -17.42 -15.43
N LYS A 56 37.20 -18.42 -15.88
CA LYS A 56 37.82 -19.42 -15.01
C LYS A 56 38.94 -18.78 -14.17
N ALA A 57 39.82 -17.99 -14.78
CA ALA A 57 40.92 -17.31 -14.09
C ALA A 57 40.43 -16.30 -13.05
N LEU A 58 39.35 -15.58 -13.35
CA LEU A 58 38.72 -14.61 -12.43
C LEU A 58 37.77 -15.26 -11.42
N GLU A 59 37.56 -16.59 -11.49
CA GLU A 59 36.58 -17.32 -10.68
C GLU A 59 35.20 -16.61 -10.68
N LEU A 60 34.74 -16.28 -11.90
CA LEU A 60 33.55 -15.47 -12.09
C LEU A 60 32.28 -16.27 -11.77
N LYS A 61 31.52 -15.78 -10.78
CA LYS A 61 30.22 -16.34 -10.41
C LYS A 61 29.07 -15.59 -11.07
N SER A 62 27.89 -16.21 -11.00
CA SER A 62 26.68 -15.65 -11.58
C SER A 62 26.20 -14.35 -10.91
N GLU A 63 26.67 -14.08 -9.69
CA GLU A 63 26.32 -12.94 -8.83
C GLU A 63 27.21 -11.69 -9.04
N HIS A 64 28.42 -11.84 -9.59
CA HIS A 64 29.31 -10.70 -9.83
C HIS A 64 28.77 -9.81 -10.96
N ILE A 65 28.90 -8.50 -10.84
CA ILE A 65 28.54 -7.54 -11.88
C ILE A 65 29.61 -7.58 -12.97
N LEU A 66 29.26 -7.95 -14.20
CA LEU A 66 30.19 -8.05 -15.32
C LEU A 66 30.12 -6.80 -16.21
N VAL A 67 31.19 -6.02 -16.24
CA VAL A 67 31.36 -4.88 -17.14
C VAL A 67 32.33 -5.27 -18.24
N ILE A 68 31.91 -5.11 -19.49
CA ILE A 68 32.76 -5.37 -20.66
C ILE A 68 33.12 -4.07 -21.36
N SER A 69 34.29 -4.05 -21.98
CA SER A 69 34.76 -2.89 -22.72
C SER A 69 35.67 -3.31 -23.86
N SER A 70 35.53 -2.65 -25.00
CA SER A 70 36.40 -2.87 -26.14
C SER A 70 36.23 -1.70 -27.13
N PRO A 71 37.31 -1.24 -27.79
CA PRO A 71 37.17 -0.47 -29.02
C PRO A 71 36.59 -1.40 -30.09
N LEU A 72 35.39 -1.10 -30.55
CA LEU A 72 34.70 -1.87 -31.56
C LEU A 72 35.20 -1.44 -32.95
N ASN A 73 35.25 -2.40 -33.88
CA ASN A 73 35.63 -2.13 -35.26
C ASN A 73 34.65 -1.14 -35.90
N GLY A 74 35.19 -0.11 -36.57
CA GLY A 74 34.39 0.97 -37.13
C GLY A 74 33.81 1.94 -36.09
N GLY A 75 34.24 1.83 -34.83
CA GLY A 75 33.89 2.78 -33.78
C GLY A 75 34.62 4.11 -33.94
N PHE A 76 33.97 5.20 -33.52
CA PHE A 76 34.49 6.55 -33.54
C PHE A 76 34.27 7.23 -32.20
N PHE A 77 35.16 8.15 -31.84
CA PHE A 77 35.08 8.88 -30.59
C PHE A 77 35.33 10.36 -30.83
N PHE A 78 34.49 11.21 -30.24
CA PHE A 78 34.64 12.66 -30.30
C PHE A 78 34.12 13.33 -29.03
N VAL A 79 34.49 14.60 -28.85
CA VAL A 79 34.04 15.43 -27.72
C VAL A 79 33.45 16.71 -28.29
N THR A 80 32.22 17.03 -27.89
CA THR A 80 31.50 18.22 -28.35
C THR A 80 31.01 19.04 -27.15
N LYS A 81 30.70 20.31 -27.38
CA LYS A 81 30.06 21.20 -26.40
C LYS A 81 28.63 21.47 -26.86
N THR A 82 27.67 21.22 -25.98
CA THR A 82 26.25 21.41 -26.25
C THR A 82 25.62 22.23 -25.13
N PRO A 83 24.50 22.94 -25.39
CA PRO A 83 23.69 23.49 -24.30
C PRO A 83 23.17 22.36 -23.39
N ALA A 84 22.74 22.72 -22.18
CA ALA A 84 22.10 21.79 -21.26
C ALA A 84 20.74 21.31 -21.82
N LEU A 85 20.74 20.11 -22.41
CA LEU A 85 19.57 19.46 -23.01
C LEU A 85 19.11 18.25 -22.20
N SER A 86 17.86 17.82 -22.43
CA SER A 86 17.40 16.53 -21.92
C SER A 86 18.13 15.38 -22.63
N VAL A 87 18.22 14.20 -22.00
CA VAL A 87 18.97 13.04 -22.55
C VAL A 87 18.50 12.65 -23.96
N ARG A 88 17.19 12.75 -24.23
CA ARG A 88 16.61 12.41 -25.53
C ARG A 88 16.98 13.42 -26.61
N GLU A 89 16.86 14.71 -26.31
CA GLU A 89 17.23 15.78 -27.23
C GLU A 89 18.74 15.78 -27.48
N LEU A 90 19.52 15.48 -26.44
CA LEU A 90 20.96 15.35 -26.54
C LEU A 90 21.33 14.21 -27.49
N ALA A 91 20.72 13.03 -27.37
CA ALA A 91 20.98 11.93 -28.29
C ALA A 91 20.73 12.32 -29.77
N SER A 92 19.62 13.00 -30.06
CA SER A 92 19.30 13.46 -31.41
C SER A 92 20.27 14.55 -31.92
N ALA A 93 20.70 15.46 -31.04
CA ALA A 93 21.70 16.46 -31.39
C ALA A 93 23.07 15.83 -31.68
N LEU A 94 23.47 14.83 -30.90
CA LEU A 94 24.74 14.13 -31.08
C LEU A 94 24.79 13.30 -32.37
N GLU A 95 23.66 12.75 -32.82
CA GLU A 95 23.57 12.08 -34.13
C GLU A 95 23.87 13.06 -35.27
N PHE A 96 23.40 14.30 -35.16
CA PHE A 96 23.69 15.36 -36.11
C PHE A 96 25.15 15.84 -36.02
N ASP A 97 25.68 16.02 -34.81
CA ASP A 97 27.08 16.41 -34.59
C ASP A 97 28.05 15.34 -35.14
N ALA A 98 27.71 14.06 -35.00
CA ALA A 98 28.51 12.96 -35.53
C ALA A 98 28.74 13.09 -37.04
N GLN A 99 27.73 13.55 -37.81
CA GLN A 99 27.83 13.80 -39.26
C GLN A 99 28.85 14.88 -39.62
N GLN A 100 29.11 15.81 -38.71
CA GLN A 100 30.07 16.90 -38.94
C GLN A 100 31.47 16.55 -38.48
N GLN A 101 31.59 15.75 -37.41
CA GLN A 101 32.88 15.46 -36.78
C GLN A 101 33.56 14.19 -37.32
N VAL A 102 32.80 13.28 -37.93
CA VAL A 102 33.31 11.97 -38.36
C VAL A 102 33.33 11.90 -39.89
N LEU A 103 34.52 11.66 -40.44
CA LEU A 103 34.77 11.64 -41.87
C LEU A 103 34.08 10.48 -42.61
N GLN A 104 33.95 9.33 -41.96
CA GLN A 104 33.29 8.14 -42.48
C GLN A 104 32.40 7.52 -41.41
N LEU A 105 31.09 7.72 -41.55
CA LEU A 105 30.11 7.15 -40.64
C LEU A 105 29.64 5.78 -41.14
N PRO A 106 29.43 4.83 -40.22
CA PRO A 106 28.68 3.60 -40.53
C PRO A 106 27.25 3.95 -40.99
N GLN A 107 26.66 3.09 -41.84
CA GLN A 107 25.28 3.28 -42.32
C GLN A 107 24.27 3.27 -41.17
N ASP A 108 24.41 2.31 -40.25
CA ASP A 108 23.66 2.23 -39.00
C ASP A 108 24.65 2.22 -37.83
N PHE A 109 24.45 3.12 -36.87
CA PHE A 109 25.30 3.25 -35.70
C PHE A 109 24.49 3.53 -34.44
N ASP A 110 25.01 3.08 -33.31
CA ASP A 110 24.50 3.41 -31.98
C ASP A 110 25.50 4.33 -31.26
N LEU A 111 24.98 5.21 -30.39
CA LEU A 111 25.79 6.17 -29.63
C LEU A 111 25.75 5.89 -28.12
N GLN A 112 26.93 5.96 -27.50
CA GLN A 112 27.12 6.08 -26.06
C GLN A 112 27.67 7.46 -25.73
N PHE A 113 27.14 8.11 -24.70
CA PHE A 113 27.63 9.42 -24.31
C PHE A 113 27.61 9.66 -22.80
N VAL A 114 28.56 10.49 -22.36
CA VAL A 114 28.65 10.99 -20.98
C VAL A 114 28.78 12.50 -21.02
N SER A 115 27.86 13.19 -20.36
CA SER A 115 27.87 14.64 -20.21
C SER A 115 28.56 15.08 -18.91
N LYS A 116 29.37 16.13 -19.00
CA LYS A 116 30.01 16.83 -17.88
C LYS A 116 29.71 18.33 -17.99
N PRO A 117 29.56 19.07 -16.88
CA PRO A 117 29.38 20.51 -16.93
C PRO A 117 30.65 21.19 -17.45
N ALA A 118 30.52 22.12 -18.40
CA ALA A 118 31.64 22.84 -19.02
C ALA A 118 31.62 24.36 -18.77
N GLY A 119 30.51 24.89 -18.25
CA GLY A 119 30.30 26.31 -17.97
C GLY A 119 28.86 26.59 -17.53
N GLU A 120 28.47 27.87 -17.43
CA GLU A 120 27.08 28.26 -17.17
C GLU A 120 26.18 27.87 -18.36
N GLY A 121 25.36 26.83 -18.18
CA GLY A 121 24.41 26.38 -19.19
C GLY A 121 24.98 25.49 -20.31
N GLU A 122 26.28 25.19 -20.28
CA GLU A 122 26.96 24.33 -21.26
C GLU A 122 27.40 22.98 -20.68
N LEU A 123 27.26 21.94 -21.49
CA LEU A 123 27.72 20.58 -21.23
C LEU A 123 28.84 20.23 -22.23
N SER A 124 29.95 19.70 -21.72
CA SER A 124 30.93 18.97 -22.52
C SER A 124 30.51 17.51 -22.56
N VAL A 125 30.35 16.96 -23.76
CA VAL A 125 29.82 15.63 -23.97
C VAL A 125 30.85 14.79 -24.72
N SER A 126 31.29 13.72 -24.07
CA SER A 126 32.13 12.70 -24.70
C SER A 126 31.23 11.65 -25.33
N VAL A 127 31.45 11.37 -26.61
CA VAL A 127 30.58 10.50 -27.41
C VAL A 127 31.41 9.41 -28.06
N TYR A 128 30.92 8.18 -27.94
CA TYR A 128 31.43 7.03 -28.65
C TYR A 128 30.32 6.46 -29.53
N GLY A 129 30.54 6.40 -30.83
CA GLY A 129 29.63 5.76 -31.77
C GLY A 129 30.23 4.49 -32.34
N PHE A 130 29.40 3.50 -32.64
CA PHE A 130 29.84 2.24 -33.22
C PHE A 130 28.73 1.62 -34.08
N PRO A 131 29.08 0.74 -35.06
CA PRO A 131 28.08 0.08 -35.88
C PRO A 131 27.16 -0.80 -35.02
N SER A 132 25.83 -0.73 -35.21
CA SER A 132 24.86 -1.44 -34.35
C SER A 132 25.06 -2.98 -34.32
N GLY A 133 25.68 -3.55 -35.36
CA GLY A 133 26.05 -4.96 -35.44
C GLY A 133 27.31 -5.37 -34.67
N ALA A 134 28.14 -4.42 -34.22
CA ALA A 134 29.46 -4.71 -33.66
C ALA A 134 29.42 -5.44 -32.31
N LEU A 135 28.30 -5.38 -31.59
CA LEU A 135 28.10 -6.11 -30.33
C LEU A 135 27.60 -7.55 -30.51
N LEU A 136 27.23 -7.96 -31.72
CA LEU A 136 26.66 -9.30 -31.96
C LEU A 136 27.64 -10.43 -31.62
N ASP A 137 28.93 -10.26 -31.91
CA ASP A 137 29.96 -11.26 -31.58
C ASP A 137 30.09 -11.45 -30.07
N TRP A 138 30.02 -10.34 -29.32
CA TRP A 138 29.95 -10.37 -27.86
C TRP A 138 28.68 -11.06 -27.35
N CYS A 139 27.52 -10.78 -27.96
CA CYS A 139 26.25 -11.46 -27.64
C CYS A 139 26.38 -12.97 -27.81
N GLN A 140 26.92 -13.43 -28.94
CA GLN A 140 27.07 -14.85 -29.24
C GLN A 140 28.05 -15.53 -28.27
N ALA A 141 29.21 -14.92 -28.04
CA ALA A 141 30.23 -15.48 -27.16
C ALA A 141 29.74 -15.59 -25.70
N LEU A 142 29.04 -14.57 -25.20
CA LEU A 142 28.46 -14.57 -23.85
C LEU A 142 27.31 -15.60 -23.73
N LYS A 143 26.49 -15.74 -24.78
CA LYS A 143 25.41 -16.76 -24.83
C LYS A 143 25.96 -18.19 -24.77
N ILE A 144 27.04 -18.49 -25.49
CA ILE A 144 27.73 -19.79 -25.42
C ILE A 144 28.20 -20.09 -23.99
N ARG A 145 28.76 -19.09 -23.31
CA ARG A 145 29.20 -19.21 -21.91
C ARG A 145 28.08 -19.10 -20.87
N ARG A 146 26.81 -19.01 -21.31
CA ARG A 146 25.62 -18.84 -20.47
C ARG A 146 25.77 -17.69 -19.46
N ARG A 147 26.49 -16.64 -19.86
CA ARG A 147 26.73 -15.45 -19.07
C ARG A 147 26.12 -14.24 -19.78
N ARG A 148 25.81 -13.20 -19.00
CA ARG A 148 25.33 -11.92 -19.52
C ARG A 148 26.23 -10.83 -18.96
N ALA A 149 26.55 -9.84 -19.79
CA ALA A 149 27.21 -8.63 -19.35
C ALA A 149 26.16 -7.68 -18.75
N ASP A 150 26.47 -7.08 -17.62
CA ASP A 150 25.59 -6.07 -17.02
C ASP A 150 25.67 -4.75 -17.80
N GLU A 151 26.88 -4.37 -18.24
CA GLU A 151 27.15 -3.11 -18.93
C GLU A 151 28.27 -3.26 -19.99
N PHE A 152 28.15 -2.52 -21.10
CA PHE A 152 29.24 -2.29 -22.05
C PHE A 152 29.57 -0.80 -22.04
N ILE A 153 30.83 -0.46 -21.76
CA ILE A 153 31.27 0.94 -21.62
C ILE A 153 32.57 1.12 -22.39
N TYR A 154 32.62 2.08 -23.31
CA TYR A 154 33.85 2.43 -24.00
C TYR A 154 34.92 2.99 -23.04
N PRO A 155 36.21 2.60 -23.15
CA PRO A 155 37.24 2.94 -22.17
C PRO A 155 37.36 4.45 -21.86
N LEU A 156 37.32 5.33 -22.87
CA LEU A 156 37.45 6.78 -22.67
C LEU A 156 36.24 7.40 -21.95
N LEU A 157 35.05 6.78 -22.06
CA LEU A 157 33.85 7.26 -21.37
C LEU A 157 33.88 6.97 -19.86
N ALA A 158 34.66 5.98 -19.44
CA ALA A 158 34.82 5.60 -18.03
C ALA A 158 35.86 6.45 -17.27
N LEU A 159 36.55 7.36 -17.96
CA LEU A 159 37.61 8.16 -17.34
C LEU A 159 37.06 9.16 -16.31
N PRO A 160 37.79 9.34 -15.17
CA PRO A 160 37.48 10.39 -14.22
C PRO A 160 37.56 11.80 -14.82
N GLU A 161 37.15 12.79 -14.03
CA GLU A 161 37.55 14.17 -14.30
C GLU A 161 39.07 14.28 -14.06
N LEU A 162 39.77 14.52 -15.15
CA LEU A 162 41.22 14.63 -15.21
C LEU A 162 41.58 16.06 -15.60
N PRO A 163 42.79 16.54 -15.21
CA PRO A 163 43.28 17.83 -15.67
C PRO A 163 43.29 17.89 -17.21
N PRO A 164 43.07 19.07 -17.82
CA PRO A 164 43.05 19.20 -19.28
C PRO A 164 44.38 18.82 -19.94
N GLU A 165 45.50 18.96 -19.22
CA GLU A 165 46.85 18.61 -19.67
C GLU A 165 47.16 17.10 -19.57
N GLU A 166 46.26 16.30 -19.01
CA GLU A 166 46.49 14.87 -18.81
C GLU A 166 46.62 14.14 -20.16
N LYS A 167 47.73 13.43 -20.32
CA LYS A 167 47.97 12.54 -21.47
C LYS A 167 47.49 11.14 -21.12
N THR A 168 46.35 10.75 -21.66
CA THR A 168 45.74 9.45 -21.36
C THR A 168 46.16 8.41 -22.39
N ARG A 169 46.77 7.31 -21.93
CA ARG A 169 47.17 6.18 -22.77
C ARG A 169 46.62 4.89 -22.18
N LEU A 170 45.73 4.21 -22.89
CA LEU A 170 45.11 2.97 -22.41
C LEU A 170 45.63 1.77 -23.22
N PRO A 171 45.90 0.61 -22.58
CA PRO A 171 46.43 -0.59 -23.23
C PRO A 171 45.58 -1.15 -24.37
N GLU A 172 44.28 -0.84 -24.40
CA GLU A 172 43.33 -1.35 -25.38
C GLU A 172 43.41 -0.60 -26.70
N PHE A 173 43.92 0.63 -26.67
CA PHE A 173 44.12 1.43 -27.86
C PHE A 173 45.49 1.20 -28.47
N ASP A 174 45.71 1.76 -29.66
CA ASP A 174 47.00 1.68 -30.31
C ASP A 174 48.10 2.28 -29.41
N GLN A 175 49.12 1.48 -29.12
CA GLN A 175 50.25 1.86 -28.27
C GLN A 175 51.01 3.06 -28.83
N LEU A 176 50.86 3.36 -30.12
CA LEU A 176 51.50 4.48 -30.80
C LEU A 176 50.80 5.82 -30.55
N PHE A 177 49.62 5.86 -29.92
CA PHE A 177 48.86 7.08 -29.72
C PHE A 177 48.43 7.28 -28.26
N TYR A 178 48.26 8.54 -27.87
CA TYR A 178 47.64 8.94 -26.62
C TYR A 178 46.55 9.98 -26.88
N TRP A 179 45.60 10.07 -25.96
CA TRP A 179 44.51 11.03 -25.99
C TRP A 179 44.85 12.22 -25.08
N SER A 180 44.78 13.44 -25.63
CA SER A 180 44.86 14.69 -24.87
C SER A 180 44.16 15.82 -25.62
N ASN A 181 43.68 16.85 -24.92
CA ASN A 181 43.10 18.04 -25.56
C ASN A 181 42.03 17.75 -26.63
N ASN A 182 41.20 16.73 -26.40
CA ASN A 182 40.15 16.28 -27.33
C ASN A 182 40.65 15.74 -28.70
N SER A 183 41.92 15.35 -28.81
CA SER A 183 42.46 14.75 -30.02
C SER A 183 43.47 13.63 -29.73
N TRP A 184 43.70 12.79 -30.75
CA TRP A 184 44.74 11.78 -30.73
C TRP A 184 46.09 12.38 -31.11
N HIS A 185 47.13 12.04 -30.34
CA HIS A 185 48.50 12.47 -30.58
C HIS A 185 49.45 11.27 -30.62
N PRO A 186 50.50 11.30 -31.47
CA PRO A 186 51.47 10.22 -31.52
C PRO A 186 52.32 10.20 -30.24
N ALA A 187 52.49 9.02 -29.65
CA ALA A 187 53.33 8.78 -28.50
C ALA A 187 54.79 8.60 -28.92
N THR A 188 55.70 9.33 -28.29
CA THR A 188 57.15 9.08 -28.36
C THR A 188 57.61 8.36 -27.09
N THR A 189 58.80 7.74 -27.13
CA THR A 189 59.39 7.02 -25.99
C THR A 189 59.59 7.87 -24.73
N GLU A 190 59.64 9.20 -24.87
CA GLU A 190 59.82 10.15 -23.76
C GLU A 190 58.49 10.68 -23.20
N THR A 191 57.35 10.30 -23.80
CA THR A 191 56.06 10.85 -23.39
C THR A 191 55.55 10.16 -22.12
N VAL A 192 55.67 10.83 -20.98
CA VAL A 192 55.05 10.38 -19.73
C VAL A 192 53.53 10.55 -19.83
N CYS A 193 52.79 9.47 -19.60
CA CYS A 193 51.33 9.40 -19.72
C CYS A 193 50.71 8.88 -18.40
N ASN A 194 49.43 9.19 -18.17
CA ASN A 194 48.60 8.69 -17.06
C ASN A 194 49.06 9.08 -15.65
N GLU A 195 49.84 10.13 -15.46
CA GLU A 195 50.38 10.49 -14.14
C GLU A 195 49.28 10.71 -13.09
N HIS A 196 48.28 11.55 -13.41
CA HIS A 196 47.19 11.84 -12.49
C HIS A 196 46.23 10.66 -12.37
N LEU A 197 45.97 9.96 -13.49
CA LEU A 197 45.12 8.79 -13.49
C LEU A 197 45.65 7.67 -12.59
N LEU A 198 46.94 7.35 -12.70
CA LEU A 198 47.59 6.33 -11.86
C LEU A 198 47.61 6.74 -10.39
N LYS A 199 47.83 8.03 -10.09
CA LYS A 199 47.77 8.53 -8.73
C LYS A 199 46.38 8.34 -8.12
N LEU A 200 45.32 8.73 -8.83
CA LEU A 200 43.93 8.53 -8.40
C LEU A 200 43.59 7.05 -8.21
N LEU A 201 44.04 6.17 -9.11
CA LEU A 201 43.81 4.73 -8.98
C LEU A 201 44.50 4.14 -7.76
N LYS A 202 45.74 4.56 -7.45
CA LYS A 202 46.49 4.09 -6.27
C LYS A 202 45.85 4.55 -4.95
N GLU A 203 45.10 5.66 -4.95
CA GLU A 203 44.39 6.16 -3.77
C GLU A 203 43.05 5.41 -3.53
N GLU A 204 42.33 5.08 -4.61
CA GLU A 204 40.98 4.50 -4.54
C GLU A 204 40.95 2.95 -4.68
N VAL A 205 41.97 2.35 -5.28
CA VAL A 205 42.03 0.92 -5.61
C VAL A 205 43.28 0.29 -5.00
N VAL A 206 43.10 -0.83 -4.31
CA VAL A 206 44.17 -1.58 -3.62
C VAL A 206 44.21 -3.00 -4.14
N PHE A 207 45.39 -3.50 -4.50
CA PHE A 207 45.56 -4.91 -4.83
C PHE A 207 45.61 -5.77 -3.56
N ALA A 208 44.90 -6.90 -3.55
CA ALA A 208 44.99 -7.84 -2.46
C ALA A 208 46.42 -8.40 -2.32
N PRO A 209 46.88 -8.68 -1.10
CA PRO A 209 48.24 -9.14 -0.84
C PRO A 209 48.58 -10.44 -1.58
N GLU A 210 47.58 -11.26 -1.85
CA GLU A 210 47.71 -12.57 -2.51
C GLU A 210 48.14 -12.49 -3.99
N LEU A 211 48.02 -11.34 -4.65
CA LEU A 211 48.38 -11.20 -6.06
C LEU A 211 49.90 -11.18 -6.34
N GLY A 212 50.75 -11.04 -5.30
CA GLY A 212 52.20 -11.05 -5.48
C GLY A 212 52.69 -10.08 -6.57
N ASP A 213 53.37 -10.62 -7.58
CA ASP A 213 54.02 -9.91 -8.69
C ASP A 213 53.05 -9.50 -9.81
N ASP A 214 51.81 -10.01 -9.84
CA ASP A 214 50.80 -9.70 -10.87
C ASP A 214 50.16 -8.30 -10.68
N ARG A 215 50.71 -7.49 -9.77
CA ARG A 215 50.19 -6.16 -9.43
C ARG A 215 50.75 -5.09 -10.35
N SER A 216 50.14 -4.95 -11.53
CA SER A 216 50.46 -3.86 -12.45
C SER A 216 49.29 -2.89 -12.60
N TYR A 217 49.43 -1.68 -12.05
CA TYR A 217 48.43 -0.61 -12.27
C TYR A 217 48.41 -0.15 -13.73
N GLU A 218 49.56 -0.19 -14.41
CA GLU A 218 49.71 0.27 -15.79
C GLU A 218 49.08 -0.71 -16.78
N GLU A 219 49.31 -2.01 -16.58
CA GLU A 219 48.75 -3.04 -17.46
C GLU A 219 47.22 -3.14 -17.33
N PHE A 220 46.70 -2.99 -16.12
CA PHE A 220 45.26 -3.11 -15.85
C PHE A 220 44.53 -1.76 -15.75
N ILE A 221 45.16 -0.65 -16.15
CA ILE A 221 44.65 0.72 -15.92
C ILE A 221 43.19 0.89 -16.39
N THR A 222 42.84 0.34 -17.54
CA THR A 222 41.49 0.44 -18.11
C THR A 222 40.48 -0.42 -17.37
N VAL A 223 40.89 -1.64 -17.01
CA VAL A 223 40.05 -2.55 -16.23
C VAL A 223 39.73 -1.93 -14.86
N LEU A 224 40.73 -1.32 -14.22
CA LEU A 224 40.58 -0.65 -12.93
C LEU A 224 39.71 0.62 -13.04
N THR A 225 39.89 1.42 -14.09
CA THR A 225 39.05 2.62 -14.32
C THR A 225 37.60 2.26 -14.60
N LEU A 226 37.34 1.22 -15.40
CA LEU A 226 35.99 0.70 -15.65
C LEU A 226 35.31 0.22 -14.38
N ALA A 227 36.01 -0.58 -13.58
CA ALA A 227 35.48 -1.07 -12.32
C ALA A 227 35.18 0.07 -11.33
N ARG A 228 36.09 1.05 -11.24
CA ARG A 228 35.88 2.28 -10.47
C ARG A 228 34.68 3.09 -10.95
N TYR A 229 34.53 3.23 -12.26
CA TYR A 229 33.41 3.96 -12.83
C TYR A 229 32.08 3.25 -12.51
N ALA A 230 32.02 1.94 -12.70
CA ALA A 230 30.84 1.13 -12.42
C ALA A 230 30.45 1.10 -10.92
N SER A 231 31.42 1.22 -10.01
CA SER A 231 31.15 1.24 -8.57
C SER A 231 30.65 2.60 -8.05
N LYS A 232 30.88 3.70 -8.79
CA LYS A 232 30.49 5.06 -8.35
C LYS A 232 29.01 5.33 -8.59
N GLN A 233 28.38 6.06 -7.67
CA GLN A 233 26.97 6.45 -7.78
C GLN A 233 26.66 7.32 -9.00
N GLU A 234 27.65 8.05 -9.51
CA GLU A 234 27.53 8.84 -10.74
C GLU A 234 27.16 8.00 -11.96
N PHE A 235 27.57 6.73 -11.99
CA PHE A 235 27.20 5.79 -13.04
C PHE A 235 25.68 5.67 -13.16
N SER A 236 24.96 5.58 -12.03
CA SER A 236 23.50 5.48 -12.01
C SER A 236 22.82 6.70 -12.65
N LYS A 237 23.39 7.91 -12.45
CA LYS A 237 22.87 9.15 -13.03
C LYS A 237 23.14 9.25 -14.53
N LYS A 238 24.31 8.78 -14.98
CA LYS A 238 24.78 8.84 -16.38
C LYS A 238 24.34 7.63 -17.22
N ARG A 239 23.72 6.62 -16.61
CA ARG A 239 23.36 5.33 -17.23
C ARG A 239 22.47 5.47 -18.46
N ALA A 240 21.56 6.45 -18.49
CA ALA A 240 20.61 6.63 -19.58
C ALA A 240 21.27 6.93 -20.94
N GLY A 241 22.45 7.57 -20.95
CA GLY A 241 23.24 7.82 -22.17
C GLY A 241 24.21 6.68 -22.53
N LEU A 242 24.31 5.65 -21.69
CA LEU A 242 25.24 4.52 -21.86
C LEU A 242 24.54 3.20 -22.22
N THR A 243 23.20 3.13 -22.06
CA THR A 243 22.43 1.89 -22.26
C THR A 243 22.23 1.54 -23.73
N VAL A 244 23.28 1.02 -24.37
CA VAL A 244 23.25 0.57 -25.77
C VAL A 244 23.25 -0.96 -25.88
N LEU A 245 23.39 -1.68 -24.77
CA LEU A 245 23.35 -3.14 -24.78
C LEU A 245 22.03 -3.65 -25.40
N PRO A 246 22.11 -4.53 -26.41
CA PRO A 246 20.95 -5.24 -26.96
C PRO A 246 20.16 -5.94 -25.87
N ALA A 247 18.84 -6.09 -26.07
CA ALA A 247 17.95 -6.70 -25.09
C ALA A 247 18.39 -8.12 -24.65
N GLU A 248 19.14 -8.82 -25.50
CA GLU A 248 19.70 -10.15 -25.25
C GLU A 248 20.79 -10.16 -24.18
N LEU A 249 21.60 -9.09 -24.12
CA LEU A 249 22.70 -8.96 -23.15
C LEU A 249 22.27 -8.35 -21.83
N ARG A 250 21.16 -7.60 -21.78
CA ARG A 250 20.73 -6.93 -20.54
C ARG A 250 20.52 -7.94 -19.40
N PRO A 251 21.05 -7.64 -18.20
CA PRO A 251 20.92 -8.56 -17.07
C PRO A 251 19.46 -8.69 -16.66
N GLN A 252 18.99 -9.94 -16.52
CA GLN A 252 17.69 -10.26 -15.96
C GLN A 252 17.57 -9.93 -14.46
N ARG A 253 18.62 -9.42 -13.82
CA ARG A 253 18.67 -9.13 -12.38
C ARG A 253 17.59 -8.16 -11.94
N LEU A 254 17.28 -7.14 -12.74
CA LEU A 254 16.14 -6.26 -12.47
C LEU A 254 14.83 -7.05 -12.50
N ARG A 255 14.63 -7.94 -13.47
CA ARG A 255 13.43 -8.78 -13.54
C ARG A 255 13.38 -9.81 -12.41
N SER A 256 14.51 -10.41 -12.03
CA SER A 256 14.56 -11.38 -10.93
C SER A 256 14.38 -10.68 -9.59
N LEU A 257 14.99 -9.51 -9.36
CA LEU A 257 14.79 -8.70 -8.16
C LEU A 257 13.37 -8.14 -8.07
N ILE A 258 12.77 -7.73 -9.19
CA ILE A 258 11.35 -7.36 -9.23
C ILE A 258 10.50 -8.60 -8.94
N SER A 259 10.80 -9.76 -9.52
CA SER A 259 10.04 -10.99 -9.27
C SER A 259 10.14 -11.43 -7.81
N THR A 260 11.33 -11.34 -7.19
CA THR A 260 11.51 -11.67 -5.78
C THR A 260 10.85 -10.62 -4.90
N ALA A 261 10.91 -9.33 -5.25
CA ALA A 261 10.20 -8.27 -4.54
C ALA A 261 8.67 -8.46 -4.61
N VAL A 262 8.13 -8.89 -5.76
CA VAL A 262 6.71 -9.21 -5.94
C VAL A 262 6.32 -10.43 -5.12
N VAL A 263 7.11 -11.50 -5.12
CA VAL A 263 6.88 -12.68 -4.26
C VAL A 263 6.92 -12.28 -2.79
N LEU A 264 7.87 -11.44 -2.39
CA LEU A 264 8.00 -10.99 -1.01
C LEU A 264 6.84 -10.07 -0.59
N ALA A 265 6.38 -9.21 -1.49
CA ALA A 265 5.17 -8.40 -1.29
C ALA A 265 3.90 -9.28 -1.17
N LEU A 266 3.78 -10.33 -1.98
CA LEU A 266 2.68 -11.31 -1.87
C LEU A 266 2.72 -12.07 -0.54
N ILE A 267 3.91 -12.45 -0.06
CA ILE A 267 4.08 -13.09 1.26
C ILE A 267 3.65 -12.12 2.37
N ILE A 268 4.08 -10.85 2.31
CA ILE A 268 3.68 -9.83 3.29
C ILE A 268 2.16 -9.61 3.26
N ALA A 269 1.56 -9.47 2.07
CA ALA A 269 0.12 -9.32 1.91
C ALA A 269 -0.65 -10.54 2.43
N GLY A 270 -0.14 -11.74 2.19
CA GLY A 270 -0.69 -13.00 2.73
C GLY A 270 -0.64 -13.05 4.26
N CYS A 271 0.47 -12.67 4.86
CA CYS A 271 0.62 -12.58 6.32
C CYS A 271 -0.32 -11.54 6.95
N LEU A 272 -0.45 -10.37 6.34
CA LEU A 272 -1.38 -9.32 6.79
C LEU A 272 -2.83 -9.75 6.63
N GLY A 273 -3.18 -10.39 5.50
CA GLY A 273 -4.52 -10.93 5.25
C GLY A 273 -4.90 -12.04 6.23
N PHE A 274 -3.96 -12.93 6.55
CA PHE A 274 -4.18 -14.00 7.52
C PHE A 274 -4.37 -13.47 8.95
N ASN A 275 -3.62 -12.43 9.33
CA ASN A 275 -3.83 -11.74 10.61
C ASN A 275 -5.17 -11.00 10.65
N GLY A 276 -5.58 -10.35 9.55
CA GLY A 276 -6.91 -9.73 9.43
C GLY A 276 -8.05 -10.74 9.57
N LEU A 277 -7.95 -11.89 8.89
CA LEU A 277 -8.92 -12.98 9.00
C LEU A 277 -9.01 -13.55 10.43
N LYS A 278 -7.87 -13.72 11.11
CA LYS A 278 -7.85 -14.11 12.54
C LYS A 278 -8.60 -13.11 13.41
N HIS A 279 -8.42 -11.81 13.19
CA HIS A 279 -9.14 -10.78 13.92
C HIS A 279 -10.65 -10.82 13.64
N VAL A 280 -11.07 -11.01 12.39
CA VAL A 280 -12.49 -11.11 12.03
C VAL A 280 -13.15 -12.35 12.66
N VAL A 281 -12.47 -13.49 12.66
CA VAL A 281 -12.96 -14.71 13.32
C VAL A 281 -13.08 -14.51 14.82
N LYS A 282 -12.09 -13.86 15.44
CA LYS A 282 -12.13 -13.53 16.88
C LYS A 282 -13.29 -12.58 17.20
N PHE A 283 -13.47 -11.52 16.41
CA PHE A 283 -14.61 -10.60 16.54
C PHE A 283 -15.96 -11.30 16.37
N ARG A 284 -16.09 -12.20 15.40
CA ARG A 284 -17.33 -12.97 15.20
C ARG A 284 -17.65 -13.84 16.40
N ASN A 285 -16.64 -14.51 16.98
CA ASN A 285 -16.82 -15.35 18.15
C ASN A 285 -17.20 -14.52 19.39
N GLU A 286 -16.54 -13.38 19.60
CA GLU A 286 -16.87 -12.43 20.68
C GLU A 286 -18.29 -11.86 20.51
N TYR A 287 -18.67 -11.50 19.28
CA TYR A 287 -20.01 -10.99 18.97
C TYR A 287 -21.11 -12.04 19.20
N GLN A 288 -20.85 -13.31 18.84
CA GLN A 288 -21.76 -14.41 19.13
C GLN A 288 -21.91 -14.65 20.64
N GLN A 289 -20.82 -14.59 21.40
CA GLN A 289 -20.88 -14.71 22.86
C GLN A 289 -21.67 -13.55 23.49
N LEU A 290 -21.47 -12.32 23.02
CA LEU A 290 -22.21 -11.15 23.49
C LEU A 290 -23.72 -11.28 23.22
N ASN A 291 -24.09 -11.72 22.01
CA ASN A 291 -25.50 -11.93 21.64
C ASN A 291 -26.16 -13.03 22.48
N GLN A 292 -25.42 -14.10 22.82
CA GLN A 292 -25.93 -15.13 23.73
C GLN A 292 -26.18 -14.58 25.14
N GLN A 293 -25.28 -13.73 25.65
CA GLN A 293 -25.46 -13.10 26.96
C GLN A 293 -26.66 -12.14 26.97
N ILE A 294 -26.85 -11.35 25.90
CA ILE A 294 -28.02 -10.48 25.73
C ILE A 294 -29.31 -11.30 25.68
N ALA A 295 -29.33 -12.42 24.94
CA ALA A 295 -30.48 -13.32 24.89
C ALA A 295 -30.83 -13.93 26.26
N VAL A 296 -29.82 -14.24 27.08
CA VAL A 296 -30.04 -14.73 28.45
C VAL A 296 -30.58 -13.63 29.36
N GLN A 297 -30.06 -12.41 29.27
CA GLN A 297 -30.54 -11.28 30.07
C GLN A 297 -31.97 -10.87 29.69
N THR A 298 -32.29 -10.81 28.41
CA THR A 298 -33.64 -10.51 27.92
C THR A 298 -34.66 -11.53 28.43
N ARG A 299 -34.36 -12.84 28.35
CA ARG A 299 -35.20 -13.90 28.94
C ARG A 299 -35.40 -13.73 30.45
N LYS A 300 -34.35 -13.35 31.20
CA LYS A 300 -34.46 -13.06 32.63
C LYS A 300 -35.37 -11.86 32.89
N THR A 301 -35.23 -10.77 32.12
CA THR A 301 -36.09 -9.58 32.27
C THR A 301 -37.55 -9.86 31.92
N GLU A 302 -37.81 -10.67 30.89
CA GLU A 302 -39.17 -11.10 30.53
C GLU A 302 -39.80 -11.96 31.63
N GLY A 303 -39.04 -12.90 32.20
CA GLY A 303 -39.51 -13.71 33.33
C GLY A 303 -39.80 -12.91 34.60
N ILE A 304 -39.06 -11.84 34.86
CA ILE A 304 -39.36 -10.92 35.97
C ILE A 304 -40.62 -10.11 35.66
N ARG A 305 -40.75 -9.61 34.42
CA ARG A 305 -41.90 -8.80 33.99
C ARG A 305 -43.22 -9.57 34.00
N THR A 306 -43.20 -10.86 33.70
CA THR A 306 -44.41 -11.70 33.79
C THR A 306 -44.80 -11.95 35.24
N ARG A 307 -43.82 -12.16 36.13
CA ARG A 307 -44.06 -12.30 37.59
C ARG A 307 -44.62 -11.03 38.21
N THR A 308 -44.12 -9.85 37.83
CA THR A 308 -44.67 -8.57 38.34
C THR A 308 -46.10 -8.36 37.89
N ARG A 309 -46.42 -8.65 36.61
CA ARG A 309 -47.80 -8.59 36.08
C ARG A 309 -48.76 -9.55 36.76
N ALA A 310 -48.30 -10.75 37.14
CA ALA A 310 -49.13 -11.71 37.89
C ALA A 310 -49.48 -11.15 39.28
N LYS A 311 -48.49 -10.62 40.01
CA LYS A 311 -48.69 -9.99 41.32
C LYS A 311 -49.61 -8.76 41.25
N GLU A 312 -49.53 -7.96 40.20
CA GLU A 312 -50.45 -6.84 39.99
C GLU A 312 -51.91 -7.28 39.83
N LYS A 313 -52.16 -8.43 39.20
CA LYS A 313 -53.52 -8.98 39.09
C LYS A 313 -54.05 -9.44 40.44
N GLU A 314 -53.24 -10.18 41.20
CA GLU A 314 -53.57 -10.62 42.56
C GLU A 314 -53.88 -9.41 43.47
N TYR A 315 -53.09 -8.35 43.38
CA TYR A 315 -53.33 -7.12 44.13
C TYR A 315 -54.67 -6.46 43.77
N LYS A 316 -55.01 -6.38 42.48
CA LYS A 316 -56.31 -5.82 42.04
C LYS A 316 -57.50 -6.64 42.52
N GLU A 317 -57.37 -7.96 42.59
CA GLU A 317 -58.44 -8.80 43.13
C GLU A 317 -58.60 -8.63 44.64
N MET A 318 -57.50 -8.51 45.39
CA MET A 318 -57.54 -8.22 46.83
C MET A 318 -58.23 -6.87 47.12
N VAL A 319 -57.96 -5.84 46.30
CA VAL A 319 -58.66 -4.55 46.40
C VAL A 319 -60.16 -4.72 46.13
N ARG A 320 -60.55 -5.44 45.08
CA ARG A 320 -61.96 -5.67 44.73
C ARG A 320 -62.74 -6.44 45.80
N VAL A 321 -62.10 -7.41 46.46
CA VAL A 321 -62.73 -8.16 47.57
C VAL A 321 -62.93 -7.28 48.79
N ASN A 322 -61.98 -6.38 49.08
CA ASN A 322 -62.11 -5.42 50.18
C ASN A 322 -63.21 -4.37 49.93
N GLU A 323 -63.48 -4.01 48.67
CA GLU A 323 -64.55 -3.08 48.28
C GLU A 323 -65.98 -3.70 48.36
N LEU A 324 -66.10 -5.03 48.45
CA LEU A 324 -67.40 -5.69 48.59
C LEU A 324 -67.76 -5.80 50.08
N ASN A 325 -68.39 -4.75 50.61
CA ASN A 325 -68.88 -4.70 51.99
C ASN A 325 -70.16 -5.57 52.16
N ILE A 326 -69.97 -6.88 52.34
CA ILE A 326 -71.05 -7.87 52.46
C ILE A 326 -71.64 -7.82 53.88
N GLY A 327 -72.84 -7.24 54.05
CA GLY A 327 -73.60 -7.37 55.30
C GLY A 327 -74.53 -6.22 55.74
N ASP A 328 -74.97 -5.33 54.84
CA ASP A 328 -75.80 -4.18 55.26
C ASP A 328 -77.24 -4.62 55.62
N ARG A 329 -77.50 -4.85 56.93
CA ARG A 329 -78.76 -5.37 57.50
C ARG A 329 -79.96 -4.44 57.30
N GLU A 330 -79.72 -3.18 56.93
CA GLU A 330 -80.73 -2.15 56.71
C GLU A 330 -81.27 -2.10 55.26
N LEU A 331 -80.67 -2.84 54.34
CA LEU A 331 -80.97 -2.76 52.90
C LEU A 331 -82.43 -3.16 52.57
N LEU A 332 -82.95 -4.21 53.21
CA LEU A 332 -84.34 -4.66 53.03
C LEU A 332 -85.36 -3.64 53.55
N PHE A 333 -85.05 -2.96 54.64
CA PHE A 333 -85.95 -1.96 55.24
C PHE A 333 -86.01 -0.69 54.38
N ASN A 334 -84.87 -0.27 53.84
CA ASN A 334 -84.78 0.89 52.95
C ASN A 334 -85.44 0.61 51.58
N LEU A 335 -85.38 -0.63 51.08
CA LEU A 335 -86.11 -1.07 49.88
C LEU A 335 -87.63 -0.97 50.06
N GLY A 336 -88.16 -1.43 51.19
CA GLY A 336 -89.60 -1.35 51.48
C GLY A 336 -90.11 0.09 51.50
N ARG A 337 -89.39 0.99 52.17
CA ARG A 337 -89.73 2.42 52.22
C ARG A 337 -89.66 3.11 50.86
N LEU A 338 -88.66 2.75 50.05
CA LEU A 338 -88.51 3.29 48.69
C LEU A 338 -89.67 2.81 47.79
N SER A 339 -90.07 1.55 47.91
CA SER A 339 -91.22 1.00 47.19
C SER A 339 -92.54 1.68 47.58
N GLU A 340 -92.75 2.00 48.85
CA GLU A 340 -93.96 2.71 49.32
C GLU A 340 -94.03 4.16 48.85
N ALA A 341 -92.88 4.83 48.70
CA ALA A 341 -92.82 6.23 48.29
C ALA A 341 -93.01 6.42 46.77
N LEU A 342 -92.87 5.35 45.97
CA LEU A 342 -93.04 5.42 44.52
C LEU A 342 -94.54 5.43 44.14
N PRO A 343 -94.97 6.33 43.24
CA PRO A 343 -96.36 6.36 42.78
C PRO A 343 -96.71 5.08 42.00
N PRO A 344 -97.95 4.58 42.07
CA PRO A 344 -98.37 3.31 41.48
C PRO A 344 -98.27 3.26 39.94
N GLN A 345 -98.02 4.41 39.30
CA GLN A 345 -97.92 4.59 37.85
C GLN A 345 -96.45 4.63 37.36
N ALA A 346 -95.49 4.37 38.25
CA ALA A 346 -94.06 4.31 37.96
C ALA A 346 -93.55 2.86 38.02
N LEU A 347 -93.01 2.37 36.90
CA LEU A 347 -92.38 1.04 36.81
C LEU A 347 -90.86 1.18 36.95
N VAL A 348 -90.25 0.57 37.98
CA VAL A 348 -88.78 0.54 38.13
C VAL A 348 -88.21 -0.55 37.23
N THR A 349 -87.40 -0.19 36.25
CA THR A 349 -86.79 -1.13 35.28
C THR A 349 -85.40 -1.58 35.65
N ASN A 350 -84.66 -0.77 36.41
CA ASN A 350 -83.33 -1.13 36.90
C ASN A 350 -83.08 -0.39 38.22
N MET A 351 -82.44 -1.10 39.15
CA MET A 351 -82.09 -0.62 40.47
C MET A 351 -80.69 -1.10 40.83
N ARG A 352 -79.78 -0.16 41.09
CA ARG A 352 -78.41 -0.44 41.51
C ARG A 352 -78.13 0.26 42.84
N TRP A 353 -77.71 -0.53 43.82
CA TRP A 353 -77.28 -0.03 45.13
C TRP A 353 -75.76 0.13 45.14
N ASN A 354 -75.27 1.29 45.57
CA ASN A 354 -73.85 1.59 45.77
C ASN A 354 -73.66 2.18 47.19
N GLU A 355 -72.43 2.30 47.68
CA GLU A 355 -72.17 2.87 49.03
C GLU A 355 -72.71 4.30 49.20
N ALA A 356 -72.67 5.11 48.13
CA ALA A 356 -73.14 6.50 48.15
C ALA A 356 -74.67 6.66 48.02
N GLY A 357 -75.41 5.59 47.66
CA GLY A 357 -76.85 5.67 47.44
C GLY A 357 -77.40 4.71 46.38
N VAL A 358 -78.56 5.04 45.81
CA VAL A 358 -79.34 4.19 44.91
C VAL A 358 -79.51 4.87 43.55
N ASP A 359 -79.13 4.18 42.48
CA ASP A 359 -79.42 4.58 41.11
C ASP A 359 -80.63 3.78 40.60
N LEU A 360 -81.67 4.49 40.14
CA LEU A 360 -82.94 3.95 39.67
C LEU A 360 -83.21 4.41 38.24
N SER A 361 -83.74 3.50 37.42
CA SER A 361 -84.36 3.84 36.13
C SER A 361 -85.84 3.47 36.20
N ILE A 362 -86.69 4.44 35.87
CA ILE A 362 -88.14 4.35 36.01
C ILE A 362 -88.79 4.62 34.64
N GLN A 363 -89.82 3.86 34.28
CA GLN A 363 -90.65 4.09 33.11
C GLN A 363 -92.06 4.49 33.54
N THR A 364 -92.64 5.50 32.88
CA THR A 364 -94.01 5.96 33.13
C THR A 364 -94.67 6.48 31.85
N SER A 365 -95.99 6.40 31.75
CA SER A 365 -96.77 6.88 30.60
C SER A 365 -97.35 8.29 30.79
N GLN A 366 -97.19 8.90 31.96
CA GLN A 366 -97.68 10.25 32.25
C GLN A 366 -96.61 11.30 31.96
N GLN A 367 -97.00 12.40 31.28
CA GLN A 367 -96.09 13.48 30.87
C GLN A 367 -95.65 14.41 32.02
N ASN A 368 -96.40 14.51 33.12
CA ASN A 368 -96.13 15.42 34.24
C ASN A 368 -96.23 14.71 35.61
N LEU A 369 -95.40 13.69 35.83
CA LEU A 369 -95.32 13.00 37.12
C LEU A 369 -94.36 13.76 38.07
N ASP A 370 -94.87 14.37 39.14
CA ASP A 370 -94.04 15.06 40.14
C ASP A 370 -93.39 14.05 41.11
N LEU A 371 -92.36 13.35 40.61
CA LEU A 371 -91.56 12.41 41.40
C LEU A 371 -90.77 13.10 42.52
N ALA A 372 -90.45 14.39 42.38
CA ALA A 372 -89.73 15.13 43.42
C ALA A 372 -90.59 15.31 44.67
N ALA A 373 -91.90 15.57 44.52
CA ALA A 373 -92.83 15.67 45.64
C ALA A 373 -93.06 14.33 46.34
N ALA A 374 -93.16 13.22 45.60
CA ALA A 374 -93.32 11.88 46.16
C ALA A 374 -92.08 11.43 46.95
N LEU A 375 -90.88 11.70 46.42
CA LEU A 375 -89.60 11.31 47.02
C LEU A 375 -89.18 12.21 48.20
N ARG A 376 -89.76 13.41 48.37
CA ARG A 376 -89.55 14.24 49.58
C ARG A 376 -90.06 13.60 50.88
N ARG A 377 -90.92 12.58 50.78
CA ARG A 377 -91.41 11.83 51.95
C ARG A 377 -90.37 10.85 52.53
N LEU A 378 -89.28 10.58 51.80
CA LEU A 378 -88.21 9.70 52.25
C LEU A 378 -87.24 10.48 53.16
N THR A 379 -87.06 10.03 54.40
CA THR A 379 -86.15 10.67 55.37
C THR A 379 -84.69 10.24 55.22
N ASP A 380 -84.44 9.11 54.56
CA ASP A 380 -83.12 8.46 54.54
C ASP A 380 -82.34 8.73 53.22
N PHE A 381 -82.95 9.38 52.24
CA PHE A 381 -82.36 9.65 50.92
C PHE A 381 -82.63 11.06 50.43
N ARG A 382 -81.64 11.69 49.78
CA ARG A 382 -81.77 12.97 49.07
C ARG A 382 -81.68 12.75 47.57
N VAL A 383 -82.58 13.38 46.81
CA VAL A 383 -82.51 13.39 45.34
C VAL A 383 -81.23 14.10 44.90
N GLY A 384 -80.29 13.35 44.32
CA GLY A 384 -79.03 13.86 43.79
C GLY A 384 -79.19 14.40 42.37
N THR A 385 -79.72 13.56 41.47
CA THR A 385 -80.06 13.95 40.10
C THR A 385 -81.35 13.29 39.65
N LEU A 386 -82.20 14.06 38.98
CA LEU A 386 -83.43 13.57 38.34
C LEU A 386 -83.38 14.05 36.89
N GLN A 387 -83.32 13.10 35.96
CA GLN A 387 -83.31 13.38 34.53
C GLN A 387 -84.49 12.68 33.88
N ASN A 388 -85.35 13.47 33.25
CA ASN A 388 -86.48 12.97 32.48
C ASN A 388 -86.10 12.93 31.00
N ARG A 389 -86.28 11.78 30.36
CA ARG A 389 -86.06 11.60 28.93
C ARG A 389 -87.29 10.97 28.31
N GLN A 390 -87.91 11.67 27.38
CA GLN A 390 -88.98 11.10 26.57
C GLN A 390 -88.39 10.08 25.60
N MET A 391 -88.90 8.84 25.61
CA MET A 391 -88.44 7.80 24.69
C MET A 391 -89.38 7.63 23.50
N ASN A 392 -90.70 7.77 23.71
CA ASN A 392 -91.74 7.74 22.67
C ASN A 392 -92.91 8.68 23.05
N GLU A 393 -93.87 8.91 22.15
CA GLU A 393 -95.04 9.79 22.41
C GLU A 393 -95.84 9.41 23.67
N THR A 394 -95.80 8.12 24.06
CA THR A 394 -96.58 7.57 25.18
C THR A 394 -95.75 7.10 26.38
N ILE A 395 -94.42 7.11 26.33
CA ILE A 395 -93.55 6.58 27.39
C ILE A 395 -92.39 7.53 27.69
N MET A 396 -92.24 7.88 28.97
CA MET A 396 -91.11 8.61 29.52
C MET A 396 -90.23 7.69 30.38
N MET A 397 -88.92 7.86 30.25
CA MET A 397 -87.92 7.23 31.10
C MET A 397 -87.32 8.28 32.02
N ILE A 398 -87.22 7.95 33.31
CA ILE A 398 -86.71 8.82 34.35
C ILE A 398 -85.51 8.13 34.99
N SER A 399 -84.34 8.76 34.88
CA SER A 399 -83.13 8.35 35.59
C SER A 399 -83.03 9.13 36.88
N LEU A 400 -83.04 8.42 38.00
CA LEU A 400 -83.08 8.97 39.34
C LEU A 400 -81.87 8.46 40.13
N LYS A 401 -81.08 9.39 40.65
CA LYS A 401 -80.00 9.10 41.61
C LYS A 401 -80.39 9.62 42.98
N LEU A 402 -80.48 8.71 43.94
CA LEU A 402 -80.75 9.00 45.34
C LEU A 402 -79.44 8.84 46.11
N ASN A 403 -78.99 9.87 46.81
CA ASN A 403 -77.84 9.77 47.70
C ASN A 403 -78.33 9.44 49.12
N ARG A 404 -77.66 8.52 49.82
CA ARG A 404 -77.98 8.22 51.23
C ARG A 404 -77.66 9.44 52.08
N LEU A 405 -78.55 9.80 53.00
CA LEU A 405 -78.24 10.79 54.03
C LEU A 405 -77.51 10.07 55.15
N ASP A 406 -76.23 10.39 55.36
CA ASP A 406 -75.50 9.89 56.52
C ASP A 406 -76.17 10.41 57.79
N LYS A 407 -76.65 9.50 58.65
CA LYS A 407 -77.31 9.85 59.92
C LYS A 407 -76.33 10.27 61.02
N ASP A 408 -75.03 10.35 60.72
CA ASP A 408 -73.98 10.82 61.63
C ASP A 408 -73.16 11.98 61.03
N LYS A 409 -73.86 13.06 60.63
CA LYS A 409 -73.35 14.44 60.67
C LYS A 409 -74.42 15.44 61.04
#